data_AF-A0A0M3HLJ0-F1
#
_entry.id   AF-A0A0M3HLJ0-F1
#
_cell.length_a   1.000
_cell.length_b   1.000
_cell.length_c   1.000
_cell.angle_alpha   90.00
_cell.angle_beta   90.00
_cell.angle_gamma   90.00
#
_symmetry.space_group_name_H-M   'P 1'
#
loop_
_entity.id
_entity.type
_entity.pdbx_description
1 polymer ?
#
loop_
_entity_poly.entity_id
_entity_poly.type
_entity_poly.pdbx_seq_one_letter_code
_entity_poly.pdbx_strand_id
1 'polypeptide(L)'
;MLRLCAQRSIVRTLVRGFAKDIKFGPDGRAAMLQGVDVLADAVAVTMGPKGRNVVIEQAWGSPKITKDGVTVAKAIDFKDKYKNL
;
A
#
# COMPACT_ATOMS: atom_id res chain seq x y z
N MET A 1 -58.31 -21.11 17.94
CA MET A 1 -58.01 -19.68 17.68
C MET A 1 -56.80 -19.32 18.54
N LEU A 2 -55.58 -19.33 17.96
CA LEU A 2 -54.85 -18.14 17.44
C LEU A 2 -54.33 -17.27 18.61
N ARG A 3 -53.05 -17.08 18.90
CA ARG A 3 -51.84 -16.95 18.05
C ARG A 3 -50.58 -17.19 18.89
N LEU A 4 -49.69 -18.07 18.44
CA LEU A 4 -48.25 -17.88 18.60
C LEU A 4 -47.83 -16.88 17.51
N CYS A 5 -47.19 -15.75 17.86
CA CYS A 5 -46.27 -15.09 16.94
C CYS A 5 -45.42 -14.01 17.62
N ALA A 6 -44.10 -14.18 17.48
CA ALA A 6 -43.06 -13.16 17.41
C ALA A 6 -42.60 -12.44 18.69
N GLN A 7 -41.74 -13.11 19.46
CA GLN A 7 -40.62 -12.43 20.11
C GLN A 7 -39.68 -11.90 19.00
N ARG A 8 -39.68 -10.57 18.80
CA ARG A 8 -38.73 -9.87 17.93
C ARG A 8 -37.31 -10.09 18.45
N SER A 9 -36.58 -10.99 17.82
CA SER A 9 -35.14 -11.10 17.99
C SER A 9 -34.49 -9.83 17.44
N ILE A 10 -33.95 -9.02 18.35
CA ILE A 10 -33.07 -7.90 17.99
C ILE A 10 -31.75 -8.53 17.53
N VAL A 11 -31.62 -8.74 16.23
CA VAL A 11 -30.34 -9.10 15.62
C VAL A 11 -29.46 -7.85 15.68
N ARG A 12 -28.62 -7.73 16.72
CA ARG A 12 -27.50 -6.78 16.72
C ARG A 12 -26.54 -7.23 15.62
N THR A 13 -26.67 -6.65 14.43
CA THR A 13 -25.65 -6.78 13.39
C THR A 13 -24.38 -6.13 13.92
N LEU A 14 -23.44 -6.94 14.38
CA LEU A 14 -22.08 -6.50 14.70
C LEU A 14 -21.41 -6.07 13.39
N VAL A 15 -21.48 -4.78 13.06
CA VAL A 15 -20.63 -4.20 12.02
C VAL A 15 -19.20 -4.26 12.53
N ARG A 16 -18.44 -5.29 12.11
CA ARG A 16 -17.00 -5.36 12.36
C ARG A 16 -16.30 -4.35 11.45
N GLY A 17 -16.14 -3.12 11.93
CA GLY A 17 -15.28 -2.12 11.29
C GLY A 17 -13.82 -2.33 11.68
N PHE A 18 -12.89 -2.16 10.74
CA PHE A 18 -11.46 -2.08 11.07
C PHE A 18 -11.16 -0.73 11.71
N ALA A 19 -10.42 -0.75 12.83
CA ALA A 19 -9.89 0.48 13.41
C ALA A 19 -8.90 1.13 12.41
N LYS A 20 -9.02 2.44 12.22
CA LYS A 20 -8.15 3.23 11.34
C LYS A 20 -7.24 4.11 12.18
N ASP A 21 -5.95 4.09 11.86
CA ASP A 21 -4.98 5.03 12.42
C ASP A 21 -4.99 6.31 11.59
N ILE A 22 -5.05 7.47 12.23
CA ILE A 22 -5.23 8.77 11.57
C ILE A 22 -4.15 9.73 12.07
N LYS A 23 -3.31 10.18 11.14
CA LYS A 23 -2.30 11.22 11.38
C LYS A 23 -2.72 12.51 10.70
N PHE A 24 -2.52 13.63 11.37
CA PHE A 24 -2.90 14.96 10.88
C PHE A 24 -1.68 15.87 10.71
N GLY A 25 -1.86 16.91 9.89
CA GLY A 25 -0.96 18.05 9.85
C GLY A 25 0.40 17.74 9.20
N PRO A 26 1.51 18.23 9.78
CA PRO A 26 2.86 18.12 9.20
C PRO A 26 3.41 16.69 9.30
N ASP A 27 3.11 15.95 10.36
CA ASP A 27 3.71 14.63 10.61
C ASP A 27 3.26 13.58 9.58
N GLY A 28 1.98 13.63 9.19
CA GLY A 28 1.46 12.78 8.11
C GLY A 28 2.13 13.11 6.76
N ARG A 29 2.35 14.41 6.48
CA ARG A 29 3.02 14.86 5.25
C ARG A 29 4.49 14.47 5.21
N ALA A 30 5.20 14.58 6.33
CA ALA A 30 6.59 14.15 6.44
C ALA A 30 6.74 12.64 6.17
N ALA A 31 5.83 11.82 6.69
CA ALA A 31 5.83 10.38 6.43
C ALA A 31 5.58 10.05 4.95
N MET A 32 4.61 10.71 4.31
CA MET A 32 4.36 10.54 2.87
C MET A 32 5.56 10.98 2.02
N LEU A 33 6.15 12.14 2.34
CA LEU A 33 7.29 12.68 1.62
C LEU A 33 8.47 11.71 1.62
N GLN A 34 8.76 11.08 2.76
CA GLN A 34 9.79 10.03 2.84
C GLN A 34 9.53 8.83 1.92
N GLY A 35 8.26 8.44 1.74
CA GLY A 35 7.90 7.36 0.82
C GLY A 35 8.12 7.75 -0.64
N VAL A 36 7.70 8.97 -0.99
CA VAL A 36 7.87 9.54 -2.33
C VAL A 36 9.34 9.68 -2.69
N ASP A 37 10.19 10.17 -1.77
CA ASP A 37 11.62 10.36 -2.02
C ASP A 37 12.30 9.02 -2.36
N VAL A 38 12.04 7.97 -1.58
CA VAL A 38 12.64 6.65 -1.83
C VAL A 38 12.19 6.05 -3.16
N LEU A 39 10.91 6.22 -3.52
CA LEU A 39 10.40 5.76 -4.81
C LEU A 39 11.02 6.55 -5.97
N ALA A 40 11.11 7.88 -5.82
CA ALA A 40 11.70 8.76 -6.82
C ALA A 40 13.18 8.43 -7.06
N ASP A 41 13.96 8.23 -6.01
CA ASP A 41 15.38 7.86 -6.09
C ASP A 41 15.56 6.54 -6.83
N ALA A 42 14.73 5.54 -6.53
CA ALA A 42 14.78 4.23 -7.17
C ALA A 42 14.39 4.26 -8.66
N VAL A 43 13.49 5.15 -9.07
CA VAL A 43 13.07 5.29 -10.48
C VAL A 43 14.02 6.18 -11.27
N ALA A 44 14.55 7.24 -10.65
CA ALA A 44 15.40 8.23 -11.29
C ALA A 44 16.67 7.61 -11.90
N VAL A 45 17.23 6.56 -11.28
CA VAL A 45 18.41 5.87 -11.81
C VAL A 45 18.18 5.21 -13.17
N THR A 46 16.92 4.95 -13.54
CA THR A 46 16.56 4.34 -14.83
C THR A 46 16.34 5.37 -15.94
N MET A 47 16.37 6.67 -15.63
CA MET A 47 16.04 7.71 -16.60
C MET A 47 17.13 7.91 -17.66
N GLY A 48 16.67 8.17 -18.89
CA GLY A 48 17.50 8.55 -20.02
C GLY A 48 18.27 7.40 -20.67
N PRO A 49 18.98 7.68 -21.80
CA PRO A 49 19.70 6.65 -22.55
C PRO A 49 20.90 6.05 -21.78
N LYS A 50 21.38 6.76 -20.75
CA LYS A 50 22.45 6.30 -19.84
C LYS A 50 21.91 5.76 -18.51
N GLY A 51 20.61 5.45 -18.45
CA GLY A 51 19.98 4.84 -17.27
C GLY A 51 20.67 3.53 -16.85
N ARG A 52 20.77 3.35 -15.54
CA ARG A 52 21.38 2.17 -14.91
C ARG A 52 20.36 1.05 -14.72
N ASN A 53 20.88 -0.15 -14.53
CA ASN A 53 20.06 -1.32 -14.23
C ASN A 53 19.63 -1.30 -12.77
N VAL A 54 18.37 -1.64 -12.53
CA VAL A 54 17.82 -1.92 -11.21
C VAL A 54 17.56 -3.42 -11.12
N VAL A 55 17.91 -4.01 -9.97
CA VAL A 55 17.71 -5.44 -9.69
C VAL A 55 16.53 -5.58 -8.75
N ILE A 56 15.57 -6.41 -9.14
CA ILE A 56 14.33 -6.66 -8.40
C ILE A 56 14.29 -8.13 -7.99
N GLU A 57 14.09 -8.37 -6.70
CA GLU A 57 13.88 -9.71 -6.16
C GLU A 57 12.51 -10.27 -6.62
N GLN A 58 12.49 -11.54 -6.97
CA GLN A 58 11.26 -12.27 -7.31
C GLN A 58 11.06 -13.41 -6.32
N ALA A 59 9.82 -13.70 -5.96
CA ALA A 59 9.49 -14.77 -5.01
C ALA A 59 9.93 -16.16 -5.47
N TRP A 60 10.09 -16.36 -6.79
CA TRP A 60 10.58 -17.60 -7.38
C TRP A 60 11.45 -17.29 -8.59
N GLY A 61 12.53 -18.08 -8.76
CA GLY A 61 13.44 -17.99 -9.89
C GLY A 61 14.60 -17.00 -9.69
N SER A 62 15.10 -16.47 -10.79
CA SER A 62 16.24 -15.53 -10.80
C SER A 62 15.77 -14.07 -10.61
N PRO A 63 16.59 -13.19 -10.01
CA PRO A 63 16.24 -11.78 -9.87
C PRO A 63 16.07 -11.11 -11.23
N LYS A 64 15.08 -10.22 -11.33
CA LYS A 64 14.78 -9.49 -12.57
C LYS A 64 15.63 -8.23 -12.65
N ILE A 65 16.39 -8.09 -13.74
CA ILE A 65 17.19 -6.90 -14.03
C ILE A 65 16.44 -6.07 -15.07
N THR A 66 16.12 -4.82 -14.77
CA THR A 66 15.37 -3.93 -15.68
C THR A 66 15.91 -2.50 -15.68
N LYS A 67 15.65 -1.78 -16.77
CA LYS A 67 15.82 -0.32 -16.91
C LYS A 67 14.47 0.40 -17.05
N ASP A 68 13.36 -0.30 -16.82
CA ASP A 68 12.03 0.25 -17.01
C ASP A 68 11.53 0.84 -15.69
N GLY A 69 11.55 2.16 -15.56
CA GLY A 69 11.12 2.84 -14.34
C GLY A 69 9.69 2.49 -13.88
N VAL A 70 8.78 2.24 -14.84
CA VAL A 70 7.40 1.80 -14.54
C VAL A 70 7.37 0.42 -13.86
N THR A 71 8.28 -0.48 -14.23
CA THR A 71 8.38 -1.81 -13.60
C THR A 71 9.00 -1.71 -12.22
N VAL A 72 10.00 -0.84 -12.05
CA VAL A 72 10.62 -0.58 -10.75
C VAL A 72 9.61 -0.02 -9.76
N ALA A 73 8.82 0.98 -10.16
CA ALA A 73 7.81 1.60 -9.31
C ALA A 73 6.76 0.58 -8.81
N LYS A 74 6.37 -0.38 -9.64
CA LYS A 74 5.39 -1.42 -9.28
C LYS A 74 5.92 -2.46 -8.30
N ALA A 75 7.23 -2.57 -8.14
CA ALA A 75 7.86 -3.58 -7.29
C ALA A 75 8.16 -3.06 -5.87
N ILE A 76 8.02 -1.75 -5.63
CA ILE A 76 8.32 -1.13 -4.36
C ILE A 76 7.05 -1.11 -3.52
N ASP A 77 7.08 -1.80 -2.39
CA ASP A 77 6.04 -1.75 -1.36
C ASP A 77 6.67 -1.43 0.00
N PHE A 78 6.10 -0.47 0.73
CA PHE A 78 6.56 -0.11 2.07
C PHE A 78 5.71 -0.77 3.15
N LYS A 79 6.35 -1.22 4.25
CA LYS A 79 5.65 -1.75 5.43
C LYS A 79 4.79 -0.70 6.14
N ASP A 80 5.25 0.55 6.15
CA ASP A 80 4.52 1.65 6.75
C ASP A 80 3.46 2.17 5.76
N LYS A 81 2.19 2.09 6.18
CA LYS A 81 1.06 2.52 5.36
C LYS A 81 1.15 3.99 4.97
N TYR A 82 1.71 4.84 5.83
CA TYR A 82 1.80 6.28 5.53
C TYR A 82 2.85 6.60 4.47
N LYS A 83 3.85 5.73 4.28
CA LYS A 83 4.85 5.82 3.21
C LYS A 83 4.35 5.21 1.90
N ASN A 84 3.38 4.30 1.99
CA ASN A 84 2.82 3.55 0.87
C ASN A 84 1.48 4.13 0.37
N LEU A 85 1.29 5.43 0.54
CA LEU A 85 0.09 6.18 0.13
C LEU A 85 0.31 6.91 -1.19
#